data_AF-A0AAV7JDW6-F1
#
_entry.id   AF-A0AAV7JDW6-F1
#
_cell.length_a   1.000
_cell.length_b   1.000
_cell.length_c   1.000
_cell.angle_alpha   90.00
_cell.angle_beta   90.00
_cell.angle_gamma   90.00
#
_symmetry.space_group_name_H-M   'P 1'
#
loop_
_entity.id
_entity.type
_entity.pdbx_description
1 polymer ?
#
loop_
_entity_poly.entity_id
_entity_poly.type
_entity_poly.pdbx_seq_one_letter_code
_entity_poly.pdbx_strand_id
1 'polypeptide(L)'
;MFRTEGFLSKIGRIIIPKSLTKKHQSTRKLSRKLKSKGIIASHMTVQRYLKNSNGQLVIKSASAKIIRKQIKDRISFCKQRVNWAVQDWRMVLFSDESLYELFHTPNKQNDRVWAREEESVTPH
;
A
#
# COMPACT_ATOMS: atom_id res chain seq x y z
N MET A 1 27.57 4.94 29.82
CA MET A 1 27.18 5.19 28.42
C MET A 1 25.70 4.81 28.25
N PHE A 2 24.77 5.76 28.47
CA PHE A 2 23.34 5.44 28.51
C PHE A 2 22.77 5.28 27.10
N ARG A 3 22.32 4.06 26.78
CA ARG A 3 21.44 3.79 25.63
C ARG A 3 20.15 4.59 25.82
N THR A 4 20.00 5.68 25.10
CA THR A 4 18.73 6.43 25.07
C THR A 4 17.72 5.64 24.25
N GLU A 5 16.92 4.83 24.95
CA GLU A 5 15.68 4.32 24.39
C GLU A 5 14.88 5.51 23.83
N GLY A 6 14.56 5.46 22.54
CA GLY A 6 13.85 6.53 21.85
C GLY A 6 12.54 6.87 22.57
N PHE A 7 12.50 8.04 23.19
CA PHE A 7 11.46 8.50 24.11
C PHE A 7 10.17 8.90 23.37
N LEU A 8 9.57 7.96 22.62
CA LEU A 8 8.18 8.10 22.19
C LEU A 8 7.27 7.74 23.36
N SER A 9 6.43 8.69 23.78
CA SER A 9 5.45 8.48 24.84
C SER A 9 4.54 7.28 24.53
N LYS A 10 3.93 6.66 25.56
CA LYS A 10 2.97 5.56 25.39
C LYS A 10 1.89 5.88 24.34
N ILE A 11 1.43 7.12 24.30
CA ILE A 11 0.46 7.63 23.32
C ILE A 11 1.05 7.64 21.90
N GLY A 12 2.31 8.05 21.73
CA GLY A 12 3.02 8.03 20.45
C GLY A 12 3.17 6.61 19.88
N ARG A 13 3.46 5.63 20.75
CA ARG A 13 3.56 4.21 20.39
C ARG A 13 2.23 3.60 19.94
N ILE A 14 1.08 4.20 20.28
CA ILE A 14 -0.25 3.78 19.78
C ILE A 14 -0.61 4.48 18.47
N ILE A 15 -0.26 5.76 18.32
CA ILE A 15 -0.63 6.56 17.15
C ILE A 15 0.09 6.07 15.88
N ILE A 16 1.37 5.72 16.00
CA ILE A 16 2.18 5.32 14.85
C ILE A 16 1.66 4.01 14.22
N PRO A 17 1.43 2.90 14.95
CA PRO A 17 0.88 1.68 14.37
C PRO A 17 -0.52 1.86 13.77
N LYS A 18 -1.42 2.59 14.47
CA LYS A 18 -2.76 2.91 13.94
C LYS A 18 -2.73 3.74 12.66
N SER A 19 -1.61 4.41 12.38
CA SER A 19 -1.46 5.18 11.15
C SER A 19 -0.98 4.34 9.97
N LEU A 20 -0.27 3.23 10.21
CA LEU A 20 0.21 2.32 9.16
C LEU A 20 -0.93 1.70 8.34
N THR A 21 -2.12 1.57 8.92
CA THR A 21 -3.31 1.06 8.22
C THR A 21 -3.98 2.08 7.29
N LYS A 22 -3.60 3.36 7.39
CA LYS A 22 -4.18 4.47 6.62
C LYS A 22 -3.36 4.77 5.36
N LYS A 23 -4.04 5.14 4.27
CA LYS A 23 -3.38 5.57 3.03
C LYS A 23 -2.67 6.93 3.24
N HIS A 24 -1.62 7.18 2.44
CA HIS A 24 -0.88 8.45 2.37
C HIS A 24 -0.42 8.98 3.73
N GLN A 25 0.15 8.11 4.57
CA GLN A 25 0.85 8.53 5.78
C GLN A 25 2.34 8.66 5.49
N SER A 26 2.86 9.87 5.60
CA SER A 26 4.30 10.10 5.63
C SER A 26 4.76 10.27 7.07
N THR A 27 6.01 9.93 7.30
CA THR A 27 6.70 10.20 8.57
C THR A 27 6.59 11.68 9.00
N ARG A 28 6.49 12.64 8.04
CA ARG A 28 6.29 14.08 8.35
C ARG A 28 4.89 14.35 8.87
N LYS A 29 3.89 13.72 8.26
CA LYS A 29 2.48 13.80 8.67
C LYS A 29 2.28 13.21 10.07
N LEU A 30 2.97 12.10 10.37
CA LEU A 30 2.97 11.51 11.70
C LEU A 30 3.62 12.41 12.74
N SER A 31 4.76 13.02 12.44
CA SER A 31 5.40 14.00 13.32
C SER A 31 4.46 15.18 13.63
N ARG A 32 3.79 15.76 12.61
CA ARG A 32 2.79 16.83 12.82
C ARG A 32 1.62 16.39 13.71
N LYS A 33 1.12 15.16 13.51
CA LYS A 33 0.03 14.59 14.30
C LYS A 33 0.42 14.29 15.76
N LEU A 34 1.68 13.95 15.99
CA LEU A 34 2.22 13.79 17.34
C LEU A 34 2.37 15.17 18.01
N LYS A 35 2.89 16.17 17.29
CA LYS A 35 2.98 17.56 17.77
C LYS A 35 1.62 18.15 18.12
N SER A 36 0.59 17.93 17.30
CA SER A 36 -0.77 18.41 17.59
C SER A 36 -1.39 17.77 18.84
N LYS A 37 -0.79 16.70 19.36
CA LYS A 37 -1.18 16.01 20.59
C LYS A 37 -0.20 16.28 21.75
N GLY A 38 0.64 17.29 21.63
CA GLY A 38 1.63 17.67 22.64
C GLY A 38 2.86 16.77 22.71
N ILE A 39 3.05 15.84 21.76
CA ILE A 39 4.20 14.92 21.74
C ILE A 39 5.27 15.50 20.81
N ILE A 40 6.40 15.87 21.39
CA ILE A 40 7.56 16.37 20.65
C ILE A 40 8.28 15.19 19.99
N ALA A 41 7.89 14.87 18.75
CA ALA A 41 8.55 13.85 17.95
C ALA A 41 8.91 14.42 16.57
N SER A 42 10.19 14.34 16.22
CA SER A 42 10.65 14.68 14.88
C SER A 42 10.29 13.58 13.86
N HIS A 43 10.29 13.92 12.57
CA HIS A 43 10.21 12.93 11.49
C HIS A 43 11.25 11.81 11.64
N MET A 44 12.49 12.17 11.99
CA MET A 44 13.58 11.21 12.15
C MET A 44 13.30 10.27 13.33
N THR A 45 12.72 10.77 14.41
CA THR A 45 12.29 9.96 15.57
C THR A 45 11.23 8.94 15.15
N VAL A 46 10.24 9.37 14.37
CA VAL A 46 9.20 8.47 13.83
C VAL A 46 9.80 7.43 12.88
N GLN A 47 10.72 7.83 12.01
CA GLN A 47 11.38 6.92 11.08
C GLN A 47 12.22 5.85 11.79
N ARG A 48 13.02 6.24 12.80
CA ARG A 48 13.79 5.29 13.61
C ARG A 48 12.88 4.31 14.34
N TYR A 49 11.80 4.81 14.95
CA TYR A 49 10.82 3.96 15.59
C TYR A 49 10.21 2.96 14.61
N LEU A 50 9.80 3.40 13.42
CA LEU A 50 9.24 2.51 12.39
C LEU A 50 10.24 1.44 11.92
N LYS A 51 11.50 1.81 11.70
CA LYS A 51 12.58 0.85 11.37
C LYS A 51 12.78 -0.19 12.48
N ASN A 52 12.79 0.25 13.74
CA ASN A 52 13.04 -0.63 14.89
C ASN A 52 11.81 -1.48 15.29
N SER A 53 10.61 -1.08 14.89
CA SER A 53 9.35 -1.77 15.23
C SER A 53 8.84 -2.68 14.11
N ASN A 54 9.66 -3.00 13.10
CA ASN A 54 9.27 -3.70 11.86
C ASN A 54 8.04 -3.07 11.17
N GLY A 55 7.80 -1.77 11.38
CA GLY A 55 6.68 -1.04 10.83
C GLY A 55 6.90 -0.78 9.35
N GLN A 56 6.42 -1.67 8.48
CA GLN A 56 6.46 -1.47 7.04
C GLN A 56 5.37 -0.49 6.60
N LEU A 57 5.74 0.40 5.67
CA LEU A 57 4.78 1.24 4.98
C LEU A 57 4.00 0.36 4.00
N VAL A 58 2.74 0.11 4.30
CA VAL A 58 1.86 -0.66 3.41
C VAL A 58 1.49 0.22 2.21
N ILE A 59 2.10 -0.05 1.05
CA ILE A 59 1.59 0.44 -0.23
C ILE A 59 0.35 -0.38 -0.54
N LYS A 60 -0.82 0.21 -0.32
CA LYS A 60 -2.09 -0.43 -0.70
C LYS A 60 -2.21 -0.40 -2.22
N SER A 61 -2.46 -1.56 -2.83
CA SER A 61 -2.74 -1.66 -4.26
C SER A 61 -3.90 -0.76 -4.66
N ALA A 62 -3.83 -0.26 -5.89
CA ALA A 62 -4.96 0.42 -6.51
C ALA A 62 -6.07 -0.62 -6.70
N SER A 63 -7.22 -0.38 -6.08
CA SER A 63 -8.42 -1.17 -6.26
C SER A 63 -9.44 -0.35 -7.04
N ALA A 64 -10.17 -0.98 -7.96
CA ALA A 64 -11.29 -0.33 -8.62
C ALA A 64 -12.27 0.23 -7.58
N LYS A 65 -12.72 1.47 -7.76
CA LYS A 65 -13.75 2.07 -6.90
C LYS A 65 -15.09 1.44 -7.26
N ILE A 66 -15.65 0.67 -6.34
CA ILE A 66 -16.96 0.02 -6.52
C ILE A 66 -18.06 0.79 -5.78
N ILE A 67 -19.20 0.96 -6.44
CA ILE A 67 -20.40 1.60 -5.89
C ILE A 67 -21.22 0.55 -5.12
N ARG A 68 -22.05 0.99 -4.16
CA ARG A 68 -22.91 0.11 -3.35
C ARG A 68 -23.75 -0.87 -4.17
N LYS A 69 -24.27 -0.45 -5.33
CA LYS A 69 -25.01 -1.34 -6.25
C LYS A 69 -24.13 -2.48 -6.75
N GLN A 70 -22.95 -2.17 -7.28
CA GLN A 70 -21.99 -3.18 -7.75
C GLN A 70 -21.56 -4.14 -6.63
N ILE A 71 -21.44 -3.67 -5.38
CA ILE A 71 -21.18 -4.54 -4.24
C ILE A 71 -22.32 -5.55 -4.05
N LYS A 72 -23.57 -5.09 -4.06
CA LYS A 72 -24.75 -5.97 -3.91
C LYS A 72 -24.82 -6.99 -5.04
N ASP A 73 -24.64 -6.56 -6.28
CA ASP A 73 -24.71 -7.42 -7.46
C ASP A 73 -23.62 -8.50 -7.41
N ARG A 74 -22.38 -8.13 -7.05
CA ARG A 74 -21.27 -9.07 -6.87
C ARG A 74 -21.54 -10.08 -5.75
N ILE A 75 -22.06 -9.62 -4.60
CA ILE A 75 -22.40 -10.53 -3.48
C ILE A 75 -23.52 -11.49 -3.90
N SER A 76 -24.54 -11.00 -4.59
CA SER A 76 -25.64 -11.82 -5.10
C SER A 76 -25.14 -12.90 -6.07
N PHE A 77 -24.32 -12.50 -7.05
CA PHE A 77 -23.69 -13.41 -8.01
C PHE A 77 -22.87 -14.50 -7.30
N CYS A 78 -22.04 -14.11 -6.32
CA CYS A 78 -21.23 -15.07 -5.56
C CYS A 78 -22.10 -16.02 -4.75
N LYS A 79 -23.14 -15.54 -4.06
CA LYS A 79 -24.03 -16.39 -3.27
C LYS A 79 -24.78 -17.40 -4.13
N GLN A 80 -25.23 -17.00 -5.32
CA GLN A 80 -25.91 -17.91 -6.25
C GLN A 80 -25.01 -19.05 -6.75
N ARG A 81 -23.69 -18.83 -6.80
CA ARG A 81 -22.72 -19.76 -7.41
C ARG A 81 -21.71 -20.30 -6.41
N VAL A 82 -21.93 -20.09 -5.11
CA VAL A 82 -20.99 -20.50 -4.05
C VAL A 82 -20.81 -22.02 -4.00
N ASN A 83 -21.85 -22.76 -4.37
CA ASN A 83 -21.87 -24.23 -4.38
C ASN A 83 -21.67 -24.82 -5.79
N TRP A 84 -21.34 -23.99 -6.78
CA TRP A 84 -21.06 -24.52 -8.12
C TRP A 84 -19.80 -25.38 -8.10
N ALA A 85 -19.91 -26.58 -8.66
CA ALA A 85 -18.80 -27.49 -8.85
C ALA A 85 -17.98 -27.11 -10.09
N VAL A 86 -16.81 -27.71 -10.23
CA VAL A 86 -15.96 -27.52 -11.43
C VAL A 86 -16.71 -27.88 -12.72
N GLN A 87 -17.62 -28.86 -12.68
CA GLN A 87 -18.42 -29.25 -13.84
C GLN A 87 -19.38 -28.14 -14.30
N ASP A 88 -19.97 -27.39 -13.35
CA ASP A 88 -20.86 -26.27 -13.68
C ASP A 88 -20.07 -25.14 -14.37
N TRP A 89 -18.86 -24.86 -13.90
CA TRP A 89 -17.99 -23.84 -14.50
C TRP A 89 -17.46 -24.22 -15.87
N ARG A 90 -17.31 -25.51 -16.18
CA ARG A 90 -16.87 -25.99 -17.52
C ARG A 90 -17.86 -25.65 -18.62
N MET A 91 -19.13 -25.46 -18.27
CA MET A 91 -20.17 -25.08 -19.23
C MET A 91 -20.22 -23.57 -19.49
N VAL A 92 -19.38 -22.78 -18.81
CA VAL A 92 -19.32 -21.32 -18.96
C VAL A 92 -18.20 -20.94 -19.93
N LEU A 93 -18.58 -20.31 -21.04
CA LEU A 93 -17.64 -19.63 -21.92
C LEU A 93 -17.44 -18.18 -21.45
N PHE A 94 -16.25 -17.86 -20.96
CA PHE A 94 -15.87 -16.49 -20.61
C PHE A 94 -15.30 -15.77 -21.83
N SER A 95 -15.71 -14.52 -22.02
CA SER A 95 -15.17 -13.63 -23.07
C SER A 95 -14.84 -12.27 -22.46
N ASP A 96 -13.72 -11.69 -22.89
CA ASP A 96 -13.32 -10.33 -22.57
C ASP A 96 -12.46 -9.77 -23.71
N GLU A 97 -12.43 -8.46 -23.86
CA GLU A 97 -11.55 -7.77 -24.80
C GLU A 97 -10.34 -7.22 -24.04
N SER A 98 -9.15 -7.32 -24.64
CA SER A 98 -7.94 -6.77 -24.06
C SER A 98 -7.13 -6.05 -25.12
N LEU A 99 -6.57 -4.91 -24.74
CA LEU A 99 -5.70 -4.13 -25.61
C LEU A 99 -4.30 -4.76 -25.61
N TYR A 100 -3.75 -4.95 -26.81
CA TYR A 100 -2.38 -5.38 -27.02
C TYR A 100 -1.62 -4.25 -27.70
N GLU A 101 -0.66 -3.67 -27.01
CA GLU A 101 0.18 -2.58 -27.52
C GLU A 101 1.46 -3.16 -28.13
N LEU A 102 1.82 -2.73 -29.35
CA LEU A 102 3.07 -3.13 -30.00
C LEU A 102 4.30 -2.54 -29.30
N PHE A 103 4.18 -1.31 -28.82
CA PHE A 103 5.18 -0.62 -28.01
C PHE A 103 4.49 0.00 -26.81
N HIS A 104 4.82 -0.46 -25.61
CA HIS A 104 4.34 0.18 -24.39
C HIS A 104 5.09 1.49 -24.18
N THR A 105 4.39 2.55 -23.78
CA THR A 105 5.06 3.80 -23.40
C THR A 105 5.89 3.53 -22.15
N PRO A 106 7.22 3.77 -22.16
CA PRO A 106 8.04 3.48 -21.00
C PRO A 106 7.57 4.30 -19.80
N ASN A 107 7.25 3.59 -18.72
CA ASN A 107 6.80 4.19 -17.47
C ASN A 107 8.00 4.28 -16.52
N LYS A 108 8.58 5.47 -16.39
CA LYS A 108 9.74 5.75 -15.51
C LYS A 108 9.55 5.30 -14.04
N GLN A 109 8.32 5.02 -13.58
CA GLN A 109 8.06 4.46 -12.24
C GLN A 109 8.09 2.92 -12.19
N ASN A 110 7.76 2.25 -13.30
CA ASN A 110 7.66 0.79 -13.38
C ASN A 110 8.85 0.15 -14.10
N ASP A 111 9.45 0.86 -15.06
CA ASP A 111 10.60 0.40 -15.82
C ASP A 111 11.85 0.56 -14.98
N ARG A 112 12.05 -0.39 -14.07
CA ARG A 112 13.26 -0.46 -13.24
C ARG A 112 14.40 -1.03 -14.07
N VAL A 113 15.37 -0.17 -14.38
CA VAL A 113 16.67 -0.59 -14.89
C VAL A 113 17.57 -0.90 -13.71
N TRP A 114 18.12 -2.12 -13.67
CA TRP A 114 19.14 -2.49 -12.71
C TRP A 114 20.51 -2.24 -13.34
N ALA A 115 21.26 -1.33 -12.74
CA ALA A 115 22.57 -0.92 -13.22
C ALA A 115 23.55 -0.92 -12.05
N ARG A 116 24.84 -1.17 -12.35
CA ARG A 116 25.89 -1.12 -11.34
C ARG A 116 26.24 0.33 -10.98
N GLU A 117 26.19 1.21 -11.99
CA GLU A 117 26.57 2.62 -11.92
C GLU A 117 25.47 3.45 -12.59
N GLU A 118 25.19 4.65 -12.08
CA GLU A 118 24.09 5.51 -12.55
C GLU A 118 24.30 5.92 -14.02
N GLU A 119 25.56 6.08 -14.41
CA GLU A 119 26.04 6.44 -15.75
C GLU A 119 25.75 5.36 -16.80
N SER A 120 25.55 4.11 -16.37
CA SER A 120 25.23 2.99 -17.26
C SER A 120 23.73 2.88 -17.57
N VAL A 121 22.89 3.72 -16.96
CA VAL A 121 21.46 3.82 -17.28
C VAL A 121 21.30 4.77 -18.47
N THR A 122 20.83 4.27 -19.61
CA THR A 122 20.57 5.11 -20.80
C THR A 122 19.56 6.21 -20.47
N PRO A 123 19.89 7.50 -20.70
CA PRO A 123 18.95 8.60 -20.48
C PRO A 123 17.73 8.47 -21.41
N HIS A 124 16.54 8.71 -20.86
CA HIS A 124 15.26 8.76 -21.59
C HIS A 124 14.78 10.19 -21.79
#